data_AF-A0A741U611-F1
#
_entry.id   AF-A0A741U611-F1
#
_cell.length_a   1.000
_cell.length_b   1.000
_cell.length_c   1.000
_cell.angle_alpha   90.00
_cell.angle_beta   90.00
_cell.angle_gamma   90.00
#
_symmetry.space_group_name_H-M   'P 1'
#
loop_
_entity.id
_entity.type
_entity.pdbx_description
1 polymer ?
#
loop_
_entity_poly.entity_id
_entity_poly.type
_entity_poly.pdbx_seq_one_letter_code
_entity_poly.pdbx_strand_id
1 'polypeptide(L)'
;MIRGDGGKLYDDFRDKQVVAIGWSQLAPYVKPGCSREQLFTRYQELEPQTKSGTVRSGASQVWRFVNEMQKGDWAITYSPSNRTYLIGKIASDFEFHAEWLEDGMGIARKVKWNAEEIKRDSLSDATRNTLGSTLTVFQVPDFAVNELVQGKKPVSDVVPEVPVSGEEDEVVSNPLRDMEMIAFEGIKDRINRLDWDEMQNLVAGVLRSMGYK
;
A
#
# COMPACT_ATOMS: atom_id res chain seq x y z
N MET A 1 3.19 5.13 -3.43
CA MET A 1 1.94 4.44 -3.04
C MET A 1 1.89 4.33 -1.52
N ILE A 2 0.69 4.47 -0.96
CA ILE A 2 0.42 4.38 0.48
C ILE A 2 -0.72 3.39 0.71
N ARG A 3 -0.45 2.35 1.50
CA ARG A 3 -1.38 1.29 1.85
C ARG A 3 -1.45 1.12 3.37
N GLY A 4 -2.36 1.87 3.99
CA GLY A 4 -2.66 1.74 5.41
C GLY A 4 -3.42 0.45 5.71
N ASP A 5 -2.92 -0.36 6.64
CA ASP A 5 -3.47 -1.66 7.06
C ASP A 5 -3.97 -2.54 5.89
N GLY A 6 -3.11 -2.78 4.91
CA GLY A 6 -3.45 -3.63 3.76
C GLY A 6 -4.49 -3.04 2.80
N GLY A 7 -4.83 -1.76 2.94
CA GLY A 7 -5.83 -1.06 2.12
C GLY A 7 -7.18 -0.87 2.82
N LYS A 8 -7.31 -1.27 4.09
CA LYS A 8 -8.56 -1.06 4.85
C LYS A 8 -8.89 0.41 5.07
N LEU A 9 -7.88 1.29 5.14
CA LEU A 9 -8.06 2.73 5.32
C LEU A 9 -8.41 3.47 4.02
N TYR A 10 -8.72 2.75 2.94
CA TYR A 10 -9.00 3.36 1.63
C TYR A 10 -10.17 4.36 1.67
N ASP A 11 -11.30 3.97 2.27
CA ASP A 11 -12.48 4.84 2.32
C ASP A 11 -12.20 6.06 3.22
N ASP A 12 -11.54 5.88 4.37
CA ASP A 12 -11.11 6.99 5.23
C ASP A 12 -10.19 7.97 4.49
N PHE A 13 -9.24 7.45 3.70
CA PHE A 13 -8.32 8.27 2.90
C PHE A 13 -9.09 9.11 1.88
N ARG A 14 -10.04 8.50 1.16
CA ARG A 14 -10.88 9.19 0.18
C ARG A 14 -11.74 10.25 0.85
N ASP A 15 -12.46 9.87 1.90
CA ASP A 15 -13.51 10.69 2.50
C ASP A 15 -12.91 11.86 3.31
N LYS A 16 -11.79 11.63 4.00
CA LYS A 16 -11.05 12.69 4.73
C LYS A 16 -10.07 13.47 3.84
N GLN A 17 -9.90 13.10 2.57
CA GLN A 17 -8.92 13.69 1.63
C GLN A 17 -7.49 13.65 2.18
N VAL A 18 -7.07 12.49 2.69
CA VAL A 18 -5.74 12.27 3.29
C VAL A 18 -5.13 10.94 2.84
N VAL A 19 -3.83 10.80 3.04
CA VAL A 19 -3.18 9.50 3.23
C VAL A 19 -2.57 9.49 4.61
N ALA A 20 -2.60 8.34 5.29
CA ALA A 20 -2.09 8.24 6.65
C ALA A 20 -1.48 6.87 6.99
N ILE A 21 -0.75 6.81 8.09
CA ILE A 21 -0.14 5.60 8.63
C ILE A 21 -0.27 5.53 10.17
N GLY A 22 -0.22 4.30 10.70
CA GLY A 22 -0.64 3.94 12.06
C GLY A 22 0.37 4.22 13.16
N TRP A 23 1.38 3.36 13.34
CA TRP A 23 2.47 3.45 14.33
C TRP A 23 2.16 4.29 15.60
N SER A 24 1.02 4.03 16.26
CA SER A 24 0.38 4.98 17.16
C SER A 24 1.24 5.35 18.37
N GLN A 25 2.05 4.42 18.87
CA GLN A 25 2.98 4.70 19.97
C GLN A 25 4.14 5.61 19.55
N LEU A 26 4.61 5.45 18.30
CA LEU A 26 5.74 6.23 17.76
C LEU A 26 5.28 7.60 17.24
N ALA A 27 4.07 7.69 16.67
CA ALA A 27 3.54 8.87 16.00
C ALA A 27 3.72 10.20 16.76
N PRO A 28 3.50 10.29 18.09
CA PRO A 28 3.70 11.53 18.86
C PRO A 28 5.15 12.05 18.86
N TYR A 29 6.13 11.19 18.57
CA TYR A 29 7.56 11.51 18.59
C TYR A 29 8.13 11.80 17.20
N VAL A 30 7.33 11.60 16.15
CA VAL A 30 7.76 11.75 14.76
C VAL A 30 7.79 13.23 14.38
N LYS A 31 8.92 13.67 13.82
CA LYS A 31 9.09 15.03 13.32
C LYS A 31 9.89 15.03 12.00
N PRO A 32 9.67 16.02 11.11
CA PRO A 32 10.54 16.21 9.95
C PRO A 32 12.01 16.35 10.37
N GLY A 33 12.91 15.69 9.64
CA GLY A 33 14.36 15.73 9.87
C GLY A 33 14.89 14.68 10.85
N CYS A 34 14.04 13.87 11.50
CA CYS A 34 14.51 12.72 12.27
C CYS A 34 15.25 11.71 11.37
N SER A 35 16.38 11.17 11.84
CA SER A 35 17.07 10.09 11.15
C SER A 35 16.34 8.76 11.32
N ARG A 36 16.65 7.78 10.45
CA ARG A 36 16.10 6.42 10.56
C ARG A 36 16.49 5.77 11.88
N GLU A 37 17.74 5.93 12.31
CA GLU A 37 18.27 5.40 13.57
C GLU A 37 17.57 6.00 14.79
N GLN A 38 17.25 7.30 14.75
CA GLN A 38 16.50 7.97 15.82
C GLN A 38 15.09 7.38 15.95
N LEU A 39 14.39 7.19 14.81
CA LEU A 39 13.07 6.58 14.80
C LEU A 39 13.12 5.11 15.22
N PHE A 40 14.13 4.35 14.78
CA PHE A 40 14.34 2.97 15.17
C PHE A 40 14.55 2.84 16.68
N THR A 41 15.50 3.60 17.23
CA THR A 41 15.82 3.58 18.67
C THR A 41 14.58 3.92 19.48
N ARG A 42 13.89 5.00 19.11
CA ARG A 42 12.68 5.42 19.80
C ARG A 42 11.58 4.37 19.73
N TYR A 43 11.40 3.74 18.57
CA TYR A 43 10.38 2.72 18.39
C TYR A 43 10.70 1.45 19.19
N GLN A 44 11.98 1.04 19.24
CA GLN A 44 12.41 -0.11 20.05
C GLN A 44 12.21 0.11 21.55
N GLU A 45 12.41 1.34 22.04
CA GLU A 45 12.14 1.73 23.44
C GLU A 45 10.66 1.65 23.79
N LEU A 46 9.79 2.08 22.87
CA LEU A 46 8.33 2.09 23.07
C LEU A 46 7.74 0.68 22.98
N GLU A 47 8.30 -0.18 22.13
CA GLU A 47 7.88 -1.58 22.00
C GLU A 47 9.05 -2.57 22.20
N PRO A 48 9.54 -2.75 23.45
CA PRO A 48 10.71 -3.62 23.73
C PRO A 48 10.51 -5.09 23.33
N GLN A 49 9.26 -5.54 23.24
CA GLN A 49 8.90 -6.91 22.89
C GLN A 49 8.84 -7.15 21.37
N THR A 50 8.79 -6.08 20.57
CA THR A 50 8.74 -6.18 19.11
C THR A 50 10.13 -6.52 18.58
N LYS A 51 10.19 -7.50 17.66
CA LYS A 51 11.44 -7.95 17.04
C LYS A 51 12.12 -6.78 16.32
N SER A 52 13.43 -6.63 16.47
CA SER A 52 14.18 -5.50 15.90
C SER A 52 14.03 -5.35 14.39
N GLY A 53 13.90 -6.46 13.63
CA GLY A 53 13.62 -6.38 12.19
C GLY A 53 12.28 -5.70 11.87
N THR A 54 11.24 -5.96 12.67
CA THR A 54 9.92 -5.31 12.53
C THR A 54 9.98 -3.84 12.93
N VAL A 55 10.71 -3.52 13.99
CA VAL A 55 10.94 -2.13 14.42
C VAL A 55 11.68 -1.35 13.32
N ARG A 56 12.74 -1.92 12.75
CA ARG A 56 13.51 -1.31 11.65
C ARG A 56 12.63 -1.06 10.43
N SER A 57 11.89 -2.08 9.99
CA SER A 57 10.96 -1.95 8.87
C SER A 57 9.92 -0.84 9.13
N GLY A 58 9.29 -0.83 10.30
CA GLY A 58 8.33 0.21 10.67
C GLY A 58 8.92 1.62 10.74
N ALA A 59 10.10 1.77 11.36
CA ALA A 59 10.81 3.04 11.40
C ALA A 59 11.15 3.56 10.00
N SER A 60 11.61 2.68 9.11
CA SER A 60 11.85 3.04 7.70
C SER A 60 10.57 3.49 7.00
N GLN A 61 9.43 2.83 7.24
CA GLN A 61 8.16 3.25 6.63
C GLN A 61 7.71 4.64 7.07
N VAL A 62 7.81 4.91 8.38
CA VAL A 62 7.51 6.22 8.96
C VAL A 62 8.46 7.27 8.41
N TRP A 63 9.76 6.97 8.37
CA TRP A 63 10.79 7.88 7.87
C TRP A 63 10.52 8.31 6.43
N ARG A 64 10.21 7.37 5.53
CA ARG A 64 9.90 7.67 4.13
C ARG A 64 8.66 8.56 4.00
N PHE A 65 7.60 8.24 4.73
CA PHE A 65 6.36 9.03 4.71
C PHE A 65 6.58 10.48 5.16
N VAL A 66 7.45 10.69 6.15
CA VAL A 66 7.66 12.00 6.78
C VAL A 66 8.73 12.81 6.05
N ASN A 67 9.80 12.18 5.58
CA ASN A 67 10.98 12.87 5.05
C ASN A 67 11.14 12.78 3.53
N GLU A 68 10.76 11.66 2.88
CA GLU A 68 10.89 11.53 1.42
C GLU A 68 9.71 12.17 0.68
N MET A 69 8.49 12.03 1.20
CA MET A 69 7.29 12.53 0.53
C MET A 69 7.15 14.05 0.61
N GLN A 70 6.82 14.67 -0.51
CA GLN A 70 6.71 16.12 -0.66
C GLN A 70 5.35 16.55 -1.25
N LYS A 71 5.02 17.83 -1.06
CA LYS A 71 3.87 18.45 -1.73
C LYS A 71 4.05 18.37 -3.24
N GLY A 72 2.99 18.01 -3.95
CA GLY A 72 3.02 17.84 -5.40
C GLY A 72 3.41 16.43 -5.87
N ASP A 73 3.82 15.53 -4.96
CA ASP A 73 4.00 14.12 -5.30
C ASP A 73 2.68 13.42 -5.58
N TRP A 74 2.74 12.34 -6.36
CA TRP A 74 1.58 11.47 -6.57
C TRP A 74 1.36 10.57 -5.36
N ALA A 75 0.18 10.68 -4.76
CA ALA A 75 -0.37 9.73 -3.82
C ALA A 75 -1.19 8.68 -4.57
N ILE A 76 -0.96 7.41 -4.28
CA ILE A 76 -1.71 6.28 -4.85
C ILE A 76 -2.11 5.39 -3.69
N THR A 77 -3.38 4.99 -3.63
CA THR A 77 -3.86 3.98 -2.67
C THR A 77 -4.77 2.96 -3.38
N TYR A 78 -4.95 1.79 -2.78
CA TYR A 78 -5.66 0.65 -3.38
C TYR A 78 -6.82 0.22 -2.49
N SER A 79 -7.99 -0.02 -3.11
CA SER A 79 -9.14 -0.66 -2.49
C SER A 79 -9.13 -2.16 -2.80
N PRO A 80 -8.85 -3.04 -1.84
CA PRO A 80 -8.91 -4.49 -2.06
C PRO A 80 -10.32 -5.01 -2.36
N SER A 81 -11.33 -4.31 -1.84
CA SER A 81 -12.75 -4.63 -2.00
C SER A 81 -13.23 -4.33 -3.42
N ASN A 82 -12.93 -3.12 -3.91
CA ASN A 82 -13.37 -2.67 -5.23
C ASN A 82 -12.38 -3.03 -6.35
N ARG A 83 -11.16 -3.44 -5.97
CA ARG A 83 -10.03 -3.68 -6.88
C ARG A 83 -9.73 -2.46 -7.74
N THR A 84 -9.79 -1.28 -7.13
CA THR A 84 -9.53 0.01 -7.78
C THR A 84 -8.38 0.75 -7.08
N TYR A 85 -7.69 1.57 -7.85
CA TYR A 85 -6.71 2.52 -7.35
C TYR A 85 -7.30 3.91 -7.33
N LEU A 86 -7.03 4.66 -6.26
CA LEU A 86 -7.28 6.08 -6.17
C LEU A 86 -5.96 6.84 -6.24
N ILE A 87 -5.96 7.93 -7.00
CA ILE A 87 -4.76 8.72 -7.28
C ILE A 87 -5.03 10.18 -7.01
N GLY A 88 -4.07 10.86 -6.41
CA GLY A 88 -4.17 12.27 -6.09
C GLY A 88 -2.80 12.91 -5.90
N LYS A 89 -2.79 14.20 -5.60
CA LYS A 89 -1.58 14.96 -5.32
C LYS A 89 -1.47 15.29 -3.84
N ILE A 90 -0.31 15.03 -3.24
CA ILE A 90 -0.02 15.46 -1.87
C ILE A 90 -0.14 16.98 -1.79
N ALA A 91 -0.96 17.47 -0.86
CA ALA A 91 -1.33 18.87 -0.72
C ALA A 91 -0.73 19.52 0.54
N SER A 92 -0.24 18.73 1.50
CA SER A 92 0.35 19.24 2.74
C SER A 92 1.70 18.60 3.08
N ASP A 93 2.39 19.23 4.03
CA ASP A 93 3.46 18.56 4.77
C ASP A 93 2.84 17.50 5.70
N PHE A 94 3.69 16.75 6.39
CA PHE A 94 3.24 15.81 7.41
C PHE A 94 2.48 16.54 8.55
N GLU A 95 1.37 15.95 8.96
CA GLU A 95 0.52 16.40 10.08
C GLU A 95 0.34 15.25 11.07
N PHE A 96 0.48 15.56 12.37
CA PHE A 96 0.20 14.62 13.45
C PHE A 96 -1.24 14.82 13.96
N HIS A 97 -2.01 13.74 14.02
CA HIS A 97 -3.40 13.73 14.45
C HIS A 97 -3.59 12.79 15.65
N ALA A 98 -3.55 13.34 16.85
CA ALA A 98 -3.73 12.56 18.08
C ALA A 98 -5.11 11.88 18.13
N GLU A 99 -6.12 12.55 17.59
CA GLU A 99 -7.51 12.11 17.50
C GLU A 99 -7.73 10.91 16.56
N TRP A 100 -6.76 10.59 15.68
CA TRP A 100 -6.84 9.46 14.75
C TRP A 100 -5.86 8.33 15.08
N LEU A 101 -5.27 8.34 16.28
CA LEU A 101 -4.31 7.32 16.70
C LEU A 101 -4.93 5.93 16.79
N GLU A 102 -6.17 5.84 17.28
CA GLU A 102 -6.89 4.57 17.40
C GLU A 102 -7.31 4.01 16.03
N ASP A 103 -7.56 4.91 15.07
CA ASP A 103 -7.88 4.54 13.68
C ASP A 103 -6.63 4.11 12.87
N GLY A 104 -5.44 4.20 13.46
CA GLY A 104 -4.18 3.93 12.75
C GLY A 104 -3.88 4.98 11.67
N MET A 105 -4.28 6.23 11.88
CA MET A 105 -4.06 7.35 10.97
C MET A 105 -3.36 8.55 11.63
N GLY A 106 -2.68 8.32 12.76
CA GLY A 106 -2.06 9.39 13.54
C GLY A 106 -0.97 10.17 12.81
N ILE A 107 -0.41 9.62 11.73
CA ILE A 107 0.56 10.29 10.87
C ILE A 107 -0.07 10.48 9.49
N ALA A 108 -0.44 11.71 9.13
CA ALA A 108 -1.22 11.97 7.91
C ALA A 108 -0.61 13.06 7.03
N ARG A 109 -1.06 13.09 5.78
CA ARG A 109 -0.87 14.18 4.81
C ARG A 109 -2.17 14.38 4.06
N LYS A 110 -2.55 15.64 3.82
CA LYS A 110 -3.67 15.99 2.95
C LYS A 110 -3.34 15.65 1.51
N VAL A 111 -4.35 15.17 0.80
CA VAL A 111 -4.27 14.80 -0.61
C VAL A 111 -5.45 15.40 -1.34
N LYS A 112 -5.18 15.95 -2.52
CA LYS A 112 -6.25 16.27 -3.47
C LYS A 112 -6.44 15.08 -4.39
N TRP A 113 -7.48 14.29 -4.14
CA TRP A 113 -7.79 13.12 -4.95
C TRP A 113 -8.35 13.52 -6.32
N ASN A 114 -8.04 12.72 -7.34
CA ASN A 114 -8.71 12.79 -8.62
C ASN A 114 -10.14 12.22 -8.49
N ALA A 115 -11.04 12.66 -9.37
CA ALA A 115 -12.44 12.22 -9.33
C ALA A 115 -12.63 10.75 -9.76
N GLU A 116 -11.76 10.26 -10.65
CA GLU A 116 -11.88 8.92 -11.23
C GLU A 116 -10.99 7.91 -10.51
N GLU A 117 -11.57 6.73 -10.24
CA GLU A 117 -10.86 5.55 -9.79
C GLU A 117 -10.42 4.69 -10.98
N ILE A 118 -9.29 4.01 -10.84
CA ILE A 118 -8.71 3.18 -11.89
C ILE A 118 -8.86 1.72 -11.54
N LYS A 119 -9.52 0.95 -12.41
CA LYS A 119 -9.66 -0.50 -12.23
C LYS A 119 -8.29 -1.17 -12.30
N ARG A 120 -7.93 -1.97 -11.29
CA ARG A 120 -6.71 -2.79 -11.30
C ARG A 120 -6.65 -3.67 -12.55
N ASP A 121 -7.81 -4.19 -12.95
CA ASP A 121 -7.93 -5.17 -14.04
C ASP A 121 -7.77 -4.56 -15.44
N SER A 122 -7.78 -3.23 -15.59
CA SER A 122 -7.42 -2.58 -16.86
C SER A 122 -5.92 -2.34 -17.05
N LEU A 123 -5.13 -2.48 -15.98
CA LEU A 123 -3.69 -2.24 -15.98
C LEU A 123 -2.90 -3.41 -16.55
N SER A 124 -1.72 -3.11 -17.07
CA SER A 124 -0.74 -4.11 -17.51
C SER A 124 -0.25 -4.99 -16.34
N ASP A 125 0.20 -6.20 -16.66
CA ASP A 125 0.78 -7.12 -15.67
C ASP A 125 2.00 -6.52 -14.97
N ALA A 126 2.86 -5.82 -15.71
CA ALA A 126 4.03 -5.14 -15.16
C ALA A 126 3.64 -4.12 -14.08
N THR A 127 2.63 -3.29 -14.34
CA THR A 127 2.12 -2.32 -13.37
C THR A 127 1.44 -3.00 -12.19
N ARG A 128 0.63 -4.05 -12.43
CA ARG A 128 -0.02 -4.81 -11.35
C ARG A 128 0.98 -5.44 -10.39
N ASN A 129 2.04 -6.06 -10.92
CA ASN A 129 3.09 -6.69 -10.12
C ASN A 129 3.82 -5.67 -9.24
N THR A 130 4.10 -4.50 -9.81
CA THR A 130 4.77 -3.40 -9.10
C THR A 130 3.91 -2.80 -7.99
N LEU A 131 2.63 -2.57 -8.27
CA LEU A 131 1.67 -2.06 -7.28
C LEU A 131 1.30 -3.10 -6.23
N GLY A 132 1.63 -4.39 -6.45
CA GLY A 132 1.37 -5.51 -5.54
C GLY A 132 2.24 -5.53 -4.28
N SER A 133 3.28 -4.69 -4.17
CA SER A 133 4.15 -4.62 -2.98
C SER A 133 3.37 -4.51 -1.68
N THR A 134 3.85 -5.14 -0.62
CA THR A 134 3.17 -5.24 0.69
C THR A 134 3.57 -4.16 1.68
N LEU A 135 4.58 -3.37 1.31
CA LEU A 135 5.05 -2.23 2.08
C LEU A 135 3.95 -1.17 2.23
N THR A 136 3.87 -0.57 3.41
CA THR A 136 2.90 0.50 3.67
C THR A 136 3.17 1.73 2.80
N VAL A 137 4.44 2.08 2.61
CA VAL A 137 4.87 3.21 1.78
C VAL A 137 6.01 2.76 0.88
N PHE A 138 5.81 2.89 -0.42
CA PHE A 138 6.86 2.59 -1.39
C PHE A 138 6.75 3.50 -2.61
N GLN A 139 7.90 3.72 -3.24
CA GLN A 139 7.99 4.48 -4.47
C GLN A 139 7.48 3.63 -5.63
N VAL A 140 6.59 4.20 -6.43
CA VAL A 140 6.09 3.56 -7.65
C VAL A 140 6.97 4.05 -8.80
N PRO A 141 7.55 3.15 -9.61
CA PRO A 141 8.31 3.51 -10.80
C PRO A 141 7.51 4.35 -11.80
N ASP A 142 8.22 5.18 -12.56
CA ASP A 142 7.61 6.14 -13.48
C ASP A 142 6.73 5.50 -14.55
N PHE A 143 7.08 4.31 -15.05
CA PHE A 143 6.24 3.62 -16.06
C PHE A 143 4.85 3.30 -15.51
N ALA A 144 4.78 2.84 -14.25
CA ALA A 144 3.52 2.49 -13.60
C ALA A 144 2.71 3.75 -13.25
N VAL A 145 3.39 4.82 -12.81
CA VAL A 145 2.75 6.13 -12.60
C VAL A 145 2.19 6.68 -13.92
N ASN A 146 2.92 6.56 -15.03
CA ASN A 146 2.48 7.03 -16.34
C ASN A 146 1.28 6.23 -16.87
N GLU A 147 1.24 4.91 -16.66
CA GLU A 147 0.07 4.11 -17.03
C GLU A 147 -1.15 4.52 -16.20
N LEU A 148 -0.97 4.70 -14.90
CA LEU A 148 -2.02 5.13 -13.99
C LEU A 148 -2.54 6.55 -14.32
N VAL A 149 -1.66 7.53 -14.55
CA VAL A 149 -2.08 8.92 -14.72
C VAL A 149 -2.51 9.24 -16.15
N GLN A 150 -1.86 8.63 -17.16
CA GLN A 150 -2.04 8.97 -18.58
C GLN A 150 -2.70 7.85 -19.40
N GLY A 151 -2.97 6.69 -18.80
CA GLY A 151 -3.47 5.51 -19.53
C GLY A 151 -2.44 4.91 -20.50
N LYS A 152 -1.18 5.37 -20.46
CA LYS A 152 -0.12 4.91 -21.36
C LYS A 152 0.45 3.58 -20.87
N LYS A 153 -0.03 2.48 -21.46
CA LYS A 153 0.51 1.15 -21.18
C LYS A 153 2.00 1.09 -21.56
N PRO A 154 2.84 0.41 -20.77
CA PRO A 154 4.24 0.22 -21.12
C PRO A 154 4.36 -0.52 -22.46
N VAL A 155 5.29 -0.08 -23.30
CA VAL A 155 5.53 -0.66 -24.62
C VAL A 155 6.39 -1.91 -24.45
N SER A 156 5.73 -3.07 -24.33
CA SER A 156 6.34 -4.41 -24.16
C SER A 156 6.98 -4.68 -22.79
N ASP A 157 7.07 -5.96 -22.43
CA ASP A 157 7.51 -6.54 -21.14
C ASP A 157 8.74 -5.86 -20.53
N VAL A 158 8.53 -4.74 -19.86
CA VAL A 158 9.47 -4.24 -18.86
C VAL A 158 9.42 -5.29 -17.75
N VAL A 159 10.36 -6.23 -17.77
CA VAL A 159 10.67 -7.04 -16.59
C VAL A 159 10.95 -6.02 -15.50
N PRO A 160 10.12 -5.93 -14.45
CA PRO A 160 10.32 -4.91 -13.46
C PRO A 160 11.65 -5.24 -12.77
N GLU A 161 12.68 -4.43 -12.99
CA GLU A 161 13.66 -4.20 -11.96
C GLU A 161 12.87 -3.66 -10.77
N VAL A 162 12.57 -4.56 -9.83
CA VAL A 162 12.19 -4.14 -8.49
C VAL A 162 13.24 -3.11 -8.11
N PRO A 163 12.87 -1.86 -7.79
CA PRO A 163 13.86 -0.90 -7.36
C PRO A 163 14.48 -1.49 -6.10
N VAL A 164 15.66 -2.08 -6.26
CA VAL A 164 16.60 -2.32 -5.18
C VAL A 164 16.92 -0.90 -4.76
N SER A 165 16.19 -0.40 -3.76
CA SER A 165 16.55 0.82 -3.07
C SER A 165 18.03 0.68 -2.72
N GLY A 166 18.86 1.50 -3.37
CA GLY A 166 20.30 1.47 -3.21
C GLY A 166 20.69 1.56 -1.74
N GLU A 167 21.65 0.70 -1.40
CA GLU A 167 22.54 0.70 -0.23
C GLU A 167 21.87 0.59 1.17
N GLU A 168 22.00 -0.62 1.73
CA GLU A 168 22.05 -0.98 3.16
C GLU A 168 20.81 -1.15 4.05
N ASP A 169 19.56 -1.05 3.56
CA ASP A 169 18.42 -1.43 4.40
C ASP A 169 17.58 -2.53 3.78
N GLU A 170 17.86 -3.77 4.18
CA GLU A 170 16.90 -4.88 4.14
C GLU A 170 15.65 -4.47 4.94
N VAL A 171 14.73 -3.78 4.29
CA VAL A 171 13.33 -3.75 4.71
C VAL A 171 12.84 -5.17 4.47
N VAL A 172 13.09 -6.08 5.42
CA VAL A 172 12.62 -7.45 5.35
C VAL A 172 11.10 -7.38 5.38
N SER A 173 10.50 -7.39 4.19
CA SER A 173 9.08 -7.59 4.04
C SER A 173 8.76 -8.96 4.65
N ASN A 174 7.63 -9.07 5.35
CA ASN A 174 7.30 -10.34 6.02
C ASN A 174 6.90 -11.34 4.93
N PRO A 175 7.75 -12.35 4.60
CA PRO A 175 7.55 -13.14 3.40
C PRO A 175 6.22 -13.92 3.40
N LEU A 176 5.73 -14.27 4.60
CA LEU A 176 4.47 -14.98 4.77
C LEU A 176 3.25 -14.09 4.51
N ARG A 177 3.23 -12.87 5.09
CA ARG A 177 2.14 -11.91 4.81
C ARG A 177 2.12 -11.49 3.35
N ASP A 178 3.29 -11.41 2.75
CA ASP A 178 3.43 -11.09 1.33
C ASP A 178 2.84 -12.18 0.45
N MET A 179 3.17 -13.44 0.76
CA MET A 179 2.62 -14.60 0.09
C MET A 179 1.10 -14.67 0.22
N GLU A 180 0.52 -14.41 1.39
CA GLU A 180 -0.93 -14.43 1.59
C GLU A 180 -1.65 -13.40 0.72
N MET A 181 -1.21 -12.13 0.74
CA MET A 181 -1.84 -11.09 -0.09
C MET A 181 -1.67 -11.34 -1.58
N ILE A 182 -0.48 -11.74 -2.02
CA ILE A 182 -0.22 -12.07 -3.42
C ILE A 182 -1.10 -13.25 -3.86
N ALA A 183 -1.19 -14.30 -3.03
CA ALA A 183 -2.04 -15.45 -3.31
C ALA A 183 -3.51 -15.06 -3.38
N PHE A 184 -3.99 -14.23 -2.45
CA PHE A 184 -5.39 -13.80 -2.43
C PHE A 184 -5.76 -12.99 -3.68
N GLU A 185 -4.90 -12.04 -4.09
CA GLU A 185 -5.11 -11.30 -5.34
C GLU A 185 -5.00 -12.21 -6.57
N GLY A 186 -4.07 -13.18 -6.58
CA GLY A 186 -3.97 -14.18 -7.64
C GLY A 186 -5.21 -15.08 -7.76
N ILE A 187 -5.83 -15.45 -6.64
CA ILE A 187 -7.09 -16.19 -6.62
C ILE A 187 -8.22 -15.34 -7.23
N LYS A 188 -8.34 -14.07 -6.83
CA LYS A 188 -9.31 -13.14 -7.43
C LYS A 188 -9.09 -13.00 -8.94
N ASP A 189 -7.85 -12.90 -9.38
CA ASP A 189 -7.49 -12.81 -10.81
C ASP A 189 -7.92 -14.05 -11.58
N ARG A 190 -7.74 -15.24 -11.01
CA ARG A 190 -8.20 -16.49 -11.61
C ARG A 190 -9.73 -16.53 -11.70
N ILE A 191 -10.43 -16.16 -10.62
CA ILE A 191 -11.90 -16.15 -10.59
C ILE A 191 -12.46 -15.17 -11.63
N ASN A 192 -11.90 -13.97 -11.76
CA ASN A 192 -12.36 -12.95 -12.73
C ASN A 192 -12.08 -13.33 -14.19
N ARG A 193 -11.21 -14.30 -14.45
CA ARG A 193 -10.92 -14.81 -15.80
C ARG A 193 -11.84 -15.95 -16.22
N LEU A 194 -12.61 -16.51 -15.28
CA LEU A 194 -13.51 -17.61 -15.59
C LEU A 194 -14.62 -17.14 -16.53
N ASP A 195 -14.95 -17.97 -17.51
CA ASP A 195 -16.17 -17.79 -18.29
C ASP A 195 -17.42 -18.20 -17.50
N TRP A 196 -18.60 -18.05 -18.11
CA TRP A 196 -19.86 -18.36 -17.43
C TRP A 196 -20.00 -19.85 -17.05
N ASP A 197 -19.54 -20.77 -17.92
CA ASP A 197 -19.61 -22.21 -17.66
C ASP A 197 -18.64 -22.62 -16.54
N GLU A 198 -17.43 -22.08 -16.55
CA GLU A 198 -16.43 -22.28 -15.51
C GLU A 198 -16.88 -21.69 -14.16
N MET A 199 -17.49 -20.50 -14.17
CA MET A 199 -18.04 -19.87 -12.98
C MET A 199 -19.17 -20.71 -12.38
N GLN A 200 -20.04 -21.30 -13.20
CA GLN A 200 -21.07 -22.23 -12.75
C GLN A 200 -20.45 -23.45 -12.05
N ASN A 201 -19.39 -24.02 -12.62
CA ASN A 201 -18.67 -25.14 -12.01
C ASN A 201 -18.05 -24.77 -10.66
N LEU A 202 -17.46 -23.58 -10.54
CA LEU A 202 -16.91 -23.07 -9.28
C LEU A 202 -18.01 -22.95 -8.21
N VAL A 203 -19.13 -22.30 -8.53
CA VAL A 203 -20.26 -22.13 -7.60
C VAL A 203 -20.84 -23.48 -7.19
N ALA A 204 -21.03 -24.41 -8.14
CA ALA A 204 -21.50 -25.76 -7.85
C ALA A 204 -20.52 -26.53 -6.96
N GLY A 205 -19.21 -26.33 -7.12
CA GLY A 205 -18.20 -26.89 -6.22
C GLY A 205 -18.31 -26.37 -4.79
N VAL A 206 -18.48 -25.04 -4.62
CA VAL A 206 -18.66 -24.40 -3.30
C VAL A 206 -19.96 -24.85 -2.63
N LEU A 207 -21.07 -24.90 -3.36
CA LEU A 207 -22.36 -25.36 -2.81
C LEU A 207 -22.28 -26.82 -2.35
N ARG A 208 -21.63 -27.69 -3.13
CA ARG A 208 -21.40 -29.09 -2.75
C ARG A 208 -20.52 -29.24 -1.52
N SER A 209 -19.48 -28.43 -1.37
CA SER A 209 -18.64 -28.46 -0.16
C SER A 209 -19.38 -27.97 1.08
N MET A 210 -20.39 -27.10 0.91
CA MET A 210 -21.32 -26.68 1.96
C MET A 210 -22.45 -27.69 2.23
N GLY A 211 -22.52 -28.80 1.49
CA GLY A 211 -23.50 -29.87 1.67
C GLY A 211 -24.80 -29.71 0.89
N TYR A 212 -24.90 -28.73 0.00
CA TYR A 212 -26.02 -28.61 -0.93
C TYR A 212 -25.87 -29.61 -2.09
N LYS A 213 -26.97 -30.26 -2.47
CA LYS A 213 -27.05 -31.21 -3.57
C LYS A 213 -27.92 -30.66 -4.69
#